data_AF-A0A6A5WT31-F1
#
_entry.id   AF-A0A6A5WT31-F1
#
_cell.length_a   1.000
_cell.length_b   1.000
_cell.length_c   1.000
_cell.angle_alpha   90.00
_cell.angle_beta   90.00
_cell.angle_gamma   90.00
#
_symmetry.space_group_name_H-M   'P 1'
#
loop_
_entity.id
_entity.type
_entity.pdbx_description
1 polymer ?
#
loop_
_entity_poly.entity_id
_entity_poly.type
_entity_poly.pdbx_seq_one_letter_code
_entity_poly.pdbx_strand_id
1 'polypeptide(L)'
;MIPSSQRLIRYVGSITLDHFPNPALRQVVKDFCEKQENENPNVKRAEIKGTHFHQSHDDPNDPKPVISIRFKDENDRRIGTGHIHEDGTGQVKWK
;
A
#
# COMPACT_ATOMS: atom_id res chain seq x y z
N MET A 1 -17.96 -6.71 20.38
CA MET A 1 -16.67 -6.05 20.10
C MET A 1 -15.65 -7.15 19.82
N ILE A 2 -15.22 -7.28 18.57
CA ILE A 2 -14.14 -8.22 18.22
C ILE A 2 -12.85 -7.40 18.33
N PRO A 3 -11.93 -7.72 19.25
CA PRO A 3 -10.61 -7.12 19.22
C PRO A 3 -9.88 -7.75 18.03
N SER A 4 -10.04 -7.17 16.84
CA SER A 4 -9.15 -7.51 15.72
C SER A 4 -7.75 -7.18 16.17
N SER A 5 -6.96 -8.23 16.45
CA SER A 5 -5.53 -8.11 16.72
C SER A 5 -4.95 -7.15 15.71
N GLN A 6 -4.52 -5.97 16.14
CA GLN A 6 -3.81 -5.01 15.31
C GLN A 6 -2.51 -5.67 14.88
N ARG A 7 -2.58 -6.41 13.78
CA ARG A 7 -1.41 -6.66 12.96
C ARG A 7 -1.06 -5.26 12.43
N LEU A 8 0.07 -4.75 12.90
CA LEU A 8 0.57 -3.43 12.53
C LEU A 8 1.53 -3.68 11.37
N ILE A 9 0.98 -3.70 10.15
CA ILE A 9 1.81 -3.78 8.96
C ILE A 9 2.95 -2.76 9.05
N ARG A 10 4.18 -3.24 8.92
CA ARG A 10 5.36 -2.41 9.13
C ARG A 10 5.72 -1.70 7.84
N TYR A 11 5.60 -0.38 7.83
CA TYR A 11 6.04 0.44 6.71
C TYR A 11 7.57 0.45 6.66
N VAL A 12 8.14 -0.07 5.59
CA VAL A 12 9.60 -0.16 5.37
C VAL A 12 10.00 0.67 4.15
N GLY A 13 11.26 1.11 4.11
CA GLY A 13 11.79 1.95 3.04
C GLY A 13 11.95 3.42 3.45
N SER A 14 12.26 4.28 2.47
CA SER A 14 12.56 5.70 2.70
C SER A 14 11.32 6.58 2.86
N ILE A 15 10.14 6.05 2.52
CA ILE A 15 8.88 6.78 2.53
C ILE A 15 7.91 6.11 3.51
N THR A 16 7.48 6.86 4.51
CA THR A 16 6.50 6.42 5.50
C THR A 16 5.18 7.17 5.33
N LEU A 17 4.13 6.73 6.03
CA LEU A 17 2.83 7.39 6.08
C LEU A 17 2.90 8.89 6.45
N ASP A 18 3.97 9.32 7.12
CA ASP A 18 4.13 10.70 7.57
C ASP A 18 4.61 11.65 6.46
N HIS A 19 5.22 11.10 5.40
CA HIS A 19 5.66 11.89 4.25
C HIS A 19 4.51 12.33 3.33
N PHE A 20 3.29 11.82 3.54
CA PHE A 20 2.14 12.22 2.74
C PHE A 20 1.64 13.60 3.17
N PRO A 21 1.60 14.59 2.27
CA PRO A 21 1.13 15.93 2.61
C PRO A 21 -0.38 15.96 2.90
N ASN A 22 -1.12 15.00 2.36
CA ASN A 22 -2.58 14.94 2.49
C ASN A 22 -2.97 13.88 3.56
N PRO A 23 -3.62 14.27 4.67
CA PRO A 23 -4.03 13.33 5.72
C PRO A 23 -5.09 12.31 5.24
N ALA A 24 -5.95 12.70 4.28
CA ALA A 24 -6.92 11.78 3.69
C ALA A 24 -6.23 10.62 2.96
N LEU A 25 -5.21 10.95 2.16
CA LEU A 25 -4.40 9.97 1.43
C LEU A 25 -3.66 9.03 2.37
N ARG A 26 -3.09 9.58 3.46
CA ARG A 26 -2.45 8.79 4.52
C ARG A 26 -3.42 7.75 5.08
N GLN A 27 -4.65 8.17 5.39
CA GLN A 27 -5.67 7.26 5.92
C GLN A 27 -6.04 6.19 4.89
N VAL A 28 -6.25 6.58 3.64
CA VAL A 28 -6.53 5.67 2.52
C VAL A 28 -5.44 4.60 2.35
N VAL A 29 -4.18 5.00 2.32
CA VAL A 29 -3.04 4.07 2.19
C VAL A 29 -2.97 3.14 3.39
N LYS A 30 -3.23 3.67 4.60
CA LYS A 30 -3.25 2.90 5.83
C LYS A 30 -4.35 1.84 5.82
N ASP A 31 -5.59 2.24 5.55
CA ASP A 31 -6.76 1.35 5.44
C ASP A 31 -6.54 0.28 4.38
N PHE A 32 -5.99 0.66 3.22
CA PHE A 32 -5.67 -0.30 2.17
C PHE A 32 -4.64 -1.32 2.64
N CYS A 33 -3.53 -0.88 3.23
CA CYS A 33 -2.49 -1.78 3.73
C CYS A 33 -3.01 -2.71 4.83
N GLU A 34 -3.82 -2.20 5.77
CA GLU A 34 -4.48 -3.01 6.81
C GLU A 34 -5.45 -4.04 6.20
N LYS A 35 -6.24 -3.65 5.19
CA LYS A 35 -7.11 -4.56 4.45
C LYS A 35 -6.31 -5.67 3.78
N GLN A 36 -5.22 -5.34 3.10
CA GLN A 36 -4.38 -6.32 2.41
C GLN A 36 -3.67 -7.27 3.36
N GLU A 37 -3.27 -6.80 4.55
CA GLU A 37 -2.72 -7.66 5.60
C GLU A 37 -3.76 -8.59 6.23
N ASN A 38 -5.01 -8.12 6.33
CA ASN A 38 -6.12 -8.94 6.80
C ASN A 38 -6.51 -10.02 5.77
N GLU A 39 -6.56 -9.65 4.49
CA GLU A 39 -6.80 -10.59 3.39
C GLU A 39 -5.64 -11.58 3.21
N ASN A 40 -4.39 -11.12 3.35
CA ASN A 40 -3.19 -11.93 3.21
C ASN A 40 -2.31 -11.90 4.46
N PRO A 41 -2.35 -12.95 5.31
CA PRO A 41 -1.57 -12.99 6.56
C PRO A 41 -0.05 -13.04 6.35
N ASN A 42 0.40 -13.33 5.11
CA ASN A 42 1.80 -13.31 4.70
C ASN A 42 2.35 -11.89 4.57
N VAL A 43 1.51 -10.89 4.38
CA VAL A 43 1.93 -9.49 4.38
C VAL A 43 2.32 -9.11 5.80
N LYS A 44 3.58 -8.75 5.99
CA LYS A 44 4.10 -8.23 7.26
C LYS A 44 4.66 -6.82 7.13
N ARG A 45 5.08 -6.47 5.91
CA ARG A 45 5.78 -5.23 5.60
C ARG A 45 5.19 -4.62 4.33
N ALA A 46 5.07 -3.29 4.32
CA ALA A 46 4.68 -2.53 3.14
C ALA A 46 5.76 -1.50 2.82
N GLU A 47 6.25 -1.50 1.58
CA GLU A 47 7.21 -0.52 1.09
C GLU A 47 6.53 0.43 0.10
N ILE A 48 6.37 1.69 0.49
CA ILE A 48 5.74 2.72 -0.34
C ILE A 48 6.78 3.27 -1.32
N LYS A 49 6.56 3.10 -2.62
CA LYS A 49 7.45 3.58 -3.68
C LYS A 49 7.00 4.97 -4.14
N GLY A 50 7.23 5.95 -3.26
CA GLY A 50 6.99 7.36 -3.52
C GLY A 50 5.74 7.89 -2.84
N THR A 51 5.82 9.14 -2.36
CA THR A 51 4.66 9.89 -1.85
C THR A 51 3.91 10.65 -2.93
N HIS A 52 4.50 10.74 -4.12
CA HIS A 52 3.89 11.39 -5.26
C HIS A 52 3.18 10.35 -6.13
N PHE A 53 1.92 10.68 -6.40
CA PHE A 53 1.14 10.19 -7.51
C PHE A 53 1.95 10.22 -8.81
N HIS A 54 2.23 9.03 -9.36
CA HIS A 54 2.87 8.90 -10.66
C HIS A 54 1.94 8.21 -11.63
N GLN A 55 2.07 8.55 -12.91
CA GLN A 55 1.33 7.87 -13.96
C GLN A 55 1.74 6.40 -13.99
N SER A 56 0.75 5.50 -14.02
CA SER A 56 1.03 4.07 -14.20
C SER A 56 1.68 3.87 -15.56
N HIS A 57 2.88 3.28 -15.58
CA HIS A 57 3.51 2.89 -16.84
C HIS A 57 2.86 1.64 -17.44
N ASP A 58 2.14 0.85 -16.62
CA ASP A 58 1.46 -0.40 -17.02
C ASP A 58 0.19 -0.12 -17.84
N ASP A 59 -0.47 1.01 -17.57
CA ASP A 59 -1.73 1.41 -18.21
C ASP A 59 -1.63 2.83 -18.80
N PRO A 60 -1.10 2.98 -20.04
CA PRO A 60 -1.00 4.30 -20.68
C PRO A 60 -2.36 4.96 -20.96
N ASN A 61 -3.46 4.22 -20.84
CA ASN A 61 -4.83 4.72 -20.96
C ASN A 61 -5.49 5.07 -19.62
N ASP A 62 -4.87 4.77 -18.47
CA ASP A 62 -5.40 5.20 -17.17
C ASP A 62 -4.80 6.57 -16.82
N PRO A 63 -5.55 7.67 -16.95
CA PRO A 63 -5.04 9.00 -16.65
C PRO A 63 -4.90 9.24 -15.15
N LYS A 64 -5.29 8.29 -14.30
CA LYS A 64 -5.31 8.49 -12.86
C LYS A 64 -3.94 8.14 -12.31
N PRO A 65 -3.34 9.05 -11.54
CA PRO A 65 -2.08 8.72 -10.93
C PRO A 65 -2.28 7.67 -9.83
N VAL A 66 -1.24 6.87 -9.63
CA VAL A 66 -1.22 5.79 -8.65
C VAL A 66 -0.04 5.91 -7.69
N ILE A 67 -0.19 5.30 -6.52
CA ILE A 67 0.86 5.04 -5.55
C ILE A 67 1.15 3.54 -5.57
N SER A 68 2.40 3.22 -5.88
CA SER A 68 2.90 1.85 -5.87
C SER A 68 3.36 1.45 -4.47
N ILE A 69 2.77 0.41 -3.91
CA ILE A 69 3.13 -0.17 -2.61
C ILE A 69 3.57 -1.61 -2.82
N ARG A 70 4.76 -1.95 -2.37
CA ARG A 70 5.28 -3.32 -2.43
C ARG A 70 5.00 -4.02 -1.11
N PHE A 71 4.19 -5.06 -1.16
CA PHE A 71 3.97 -5.91 0.00
C PHE A 71 5.08 -6.94 0.10
N LYS A 72 5.62 -7.07 1.30
CA LYS A 72 6.69 -7.99 1.64
C LYS A 72 6.30 -8.88 2.81
N ASP A 73 6.88 -10.07 2.84
CA ASP A 73 6.73 -11.00 3.96
C ASP A 73 7.71 -10.66 5.11
N GLU A 74 7.71 -11.50 6.14
CA GLU A 74 8.61 -11.37 7.29
C GLU A 74 10.10 -11.37 6.88
N ASN A 75 10.45 -12.13 5.84
CA ASN A 75 11.80 -12.25 5.29
C ASN A 75 12.17 -11.12 4.31
N ASP A 76 11.39 -10.03 4.26
CA ASP A 76 11.56 -8.91 3.34
C ASP A 76 11.44 -9.29 1.84
N ARG A 77 10.88 -10.46 1.51
CA ARG A 77 10.68 -10.86 0.11
C ARG A 77 9.41 -10.23 -0.41
N ARG A 78 9.47 -9.65 -1.61
CA ARG A 78 8.30 -9.09 -2.28
C ARG A 78 7.32 -10.20 -2.66
N ILE A 79 6.16 -10.19 -2.03
CA ILE A 79 5.05 -11.12 -2.28
C ILE A 79 3.94 -10.49 -3.13
N GLY A 80 3.89 -9.16 -3.23
CA GLY A 80 2.88 -8.47 -4.03
C GLY A 80 3.22 -7.02 -4.29
N THR A 81 2.50 -6.42 -5.23
CA THR A 81 2.55 -4.98 -5.51
C THR A 81 1.12 -4.44 -5.63
N GLY A 82 0.76 -3.52 -4.74
CA GLY A 82 -0.48 -2.77 -4.77
C GLY A 82 -0.31 -1.44 -5.49
N HIS A 83 -1.27 -1.10 -6.33
CA HIS A 83 -1.42 0.24 -6.90
C HIS A 83 -2.68 0.86 -6.29
N ILE A 84 -2.53 1.98 -5.62
CA ILE A 84 -3.63 2.74 -5.00
C ILE A 84 -3.83 4.05 -5.76
N HIS A 85 -5.07 4.37 -6.10
CA HIS A 85 -5.48 5.68 -6.61
C HIS A 85 -5.82 6.64 -5.46
N GLU A 86 -5.90 7.94 -5.74
CA GLU A 86 -6.25 8.98 -4.75
C GLU A 86 -7.59 8.75 -4.05
N ASP A 87 -8.54 8.13 -4.74
CA ASP A 87 -9.85 7.77 -4.22
C ASP A 87 -9.80 6.57 -3.25
N GLY A 88 -8.65 5.91 -3.12
CA GLY A 88 -8.45 4.72 -2.28
C GLY A 88 -8.88 3.41 -2.90
N THR A 89 -9.40 3.45 -4.11
CA THR A 89 -9.49 2.28 -4.98
C THR A 89 -8.10 1.86 -5.40
N GLY A 90 -7.83 0.56 -5.40
CA GLY A 90 -6.54 0.04 -5.80
C GLY A 90 -6.58 -1.44 -6.07
N GLN A 91 -5.62 -1.92 -6.86
CA GLN A 91 -5.48 -3.34 -7.17
C GLN A 91 -4.13 -3.84 -6.66
N VAL A 92 -4.14 -5.02 -6.05
CA VAL A 92 -2.91 -5.72 -5.68
C VAL A 92 -2.68 -6.87 -6.64
N LYS A 93 -1.52 -6.84 -7.30
CA LYS A 93 -0.98 -7.96 -8.05
C LYS A 93 -0.08 -8.77 -7.11
N TRP A 94 -0.57 -9.91 -6.65
CA TRP A 94 0.21 -10.90 -5.89
C TRP A 94 1.13 -11.69 -6.83
N LYS A 95 2.28 -12.15 -6.31
CA LYS A 95 3.27 -12.96 -7.04
C LYS A 95 3.08 -14.44 -6.77
#